data_AF-N9K632-F1
#
_entry.id   AF-N9K632-F1
#
_cell.length_a   1.000
_cell.length_b   1.000
_cell.length_c   1.000
_cell.angle_alpha   90.00
_cell.angle_beta   90.00
_cell.angle_gamma   90.00
#
_symmetry.space_group_name_H-M   'P 1'
#
loop_
_entity.id
_entity.type
_entity.pdbx_description
1 polymer ?
#
loop_
_entity_poly.entity_id
_entity_poly.type
_entity_poly.pdbx_seq_one_letter_code
_entity_poly.pdbx_strand_id
1 'polypeptide(L)'
;MDEISLEKIKSNFKQVKNILSNSTRVHIDRIEYRTFDEGMCDAVYFICKKSQGLNSLEAFIILVIHKLHFYEEWDILETTTTDLKNIFDIWLLSILEKANFKKLTELEVQEQTQWIVYFIQKLIKKNQNAKNLKYSDRWGIYHNGVEVTPVESFTLPISSDIKLALGLTADWNEIEIFYETSDDYVFFSWFTGA
;
A
#
# COMPACT_ATOMS: atom_id res chain seq x y z
N MET A 1 -15.84 5.47 16.64
CA MET A 1 -14.71 5.32 15.72
C MET A 1 -15.25 5.60 14.34
N ASP A 2 -14.67 6.56 13.61
CA ASP A 2 -15.23 7.03 12.35
C ASP A 2 -15.10 5.94 11.27
N GLU A 3 -16.24 5.48 10.78
CA GLU A 3 -16.33 4.53 9.67
C GLU A 3 -15.72 5.16 8.42
N ILE A 4 -14.68 4.54 7.86
CA ILE A 4 -14.14 4.92 6.55
C ILE A 4 -15.09 4.34 5.49
N SER A 5 -15.82 5.22 4.83
CA SER A 5 -16.68 4.90 3.69
C SER A 5 -16.65 6.03 2.67
N LEU A 6 -17.10 5.76 1.45
CA LEU A 6 -17.23 6.78 0.41
C LEU A 6 -18.12 7.95 0.86
N GLU A 7 -19.26 7.68 1.51
CA GLU A 7 -20.18 8.70 2.00
C GLU A 7 -19.55 9.55 3.09
N LYS A 8 -18.79 8.94 4.00
CA LYS A 8 -18.08 9.66 5.05
C LYS A 8 -16.99 10.55 4.45
N ILE A 9 -16.24 10.06 3.47
CA ILE A 9 -15.20 10.85 2.80
C ILE A 9 -15.83 12.03 2.05
N LYS A 10 -16.91 11.79 1.29
CA LYS A 10 -17.65 12.82 0.56
C LYS A 10 -18.25 13.88 1.48
N SER A 11 -18.82 13.47 2.62
CA SER A 11 -19.37 14.42 3.60
C SER A 11 -18.29 15.22 4.36
N ASN A 12 -17.05 14.75 4.37
CA ASN A 12 -15.92 15.40 5.05
C ASN A 12 -14.86 15.98 4.08
N PHE A 13 -15.26 16.34 2.86
CA PHE A 13 -14.31 16.84 1.83
C PHE A 13 -13.38 17.95 2.28
N LYS A 14 -13.85 18.91 3.10
CA LYS A 14 -12.99 19.98 3.62
C LYS A 14 -11.87 19.42 4.49
N GLN A 15 -12.18 18.44 5.34
CA GLN A 15 -11.19 17.75 6.16
C GLN A 15 -10.22 16.97 5.28
N VAL A 16 -10.72 16.22 4.30
CA VAL A 16 -9.88 15.44 3.36
C VAL A 16 -8.88 16.33 2.64
N LYS A 17 -9.29 17.52 2.17
CA LYS A 17 -8.37 18.51 1.57
C LYS A 17 -7.28 19.00 2.53
N ASN A 18 -7.61 19.17 3.80
CA ASN A 18 -6.60 19.51 4.81
C ASN A 18 -5.63 18.34 5.07
N ILE A 19 -6.14 17.10 5.08
CA ILE A 19 -5.31 15.88 5.21
C ILE A 19 -4.33 15.79 4.05
N LEU A 20 -4.80 15.99 2.82
CA LEU A 20 -3.96 16.02 1.62
C LEU A 20 -2.85 17.06 1.70
N SER A 21 -3.16 18.26 2.20
CA SER A 21 -2.16 19.32 2.34
C SER A 21 -1.02 18.94 3.30
N ASN A 22 -1.25 17.96 4.19
CA ASN A 22 -0.26 17.46 5.13
C ASN A 22 0.33 16.10 4.74
N SER A 23 -0.16 15.44 3.68
CA SER A 23 0.21 14.06 3.36
C SER A 23 1.68 13.92 2.96
N THR A 24 2.25 14.94 2.35
CA THR A 24 3.66 14.98 1.91
C THR A 24 4.66 15.06 3.08
N ARG A 25 4.18 15.38 4.29
CA ARG A 25 5.02 15.53 5.50
C ARG A 25 5.03 14.29 6.39
N VAL A 26 4.15 13.34 6.12
CA VAL A 26 4.04 12.12 6.93
C VAL A 26 5.08 11.12 6.44
N HIS A 27 5.81 10.55 7.39
CA HIS A 27 6.78 9.52 7.09
C HIS A 27 6.05 8.20 6.83
N ILE A 28 6.33 7.61 5.67
CA ILE A 28 5.79 6.32 5.25
C ILE A 28 6.95 5.36 5.04
N ASP A 29 6.91 4.24 5.76
CA ASP A 29 7.76 3.10 5.48
C ASP A 29 7.17 2.31 4.32
N ARG A 30 8.03 1.85 3.41
CA ARG A 30 7.63 1.08 2.24
C ARG A 30 8.39 -0.23 2.18
N ILE A 31 7.65 -1.33 2.11
CA ILE A 31 8.19 -2.67 1.87
C ILE A 31 7.74 -3.13 0.50
N GLU A 32 8.68 -3.40 -0.39
CA GLU A 32 8.43 -3.76 -1.78
C GLU A 32 8.94 -5.18 -2.02
N TYR A 33 8.04 -6.05 -2.43
CA TYR A 33 8.34 -7.40 -2.88
C TYR A 33 8.34 -7.38 -4.40
N ARG A 34 9.53 -7.21 -5.00
CA ARG A 34 9.67 -6.94 -6.43
C ARG A 34 9.92 -8.20 -7.24
N THR A 35 9.09 -8.44 -8.25
CA THR A 35 9.30 -9.46 -9.28
C THR A 35 8.94 -8.91 -10.66
N PHE A 36 9.58 -9.44 -11.69
CA PHE A 36 9.23 -9.13 -13.08
C PHE A 36 8.54 -10.34 -13.74
N ASP A 37 7.88 -11.16 -12.93
CA ASP A 37 6.99 -12.22 -13.39
C ASP A 37 5.64 -11.61 -13.76
N GLU A 38 5.14 -11.91 -14.96
CA GLU A 38 3.88 -11.31 -15.45
C GLU A 38 2.65 -11.75 -14.63
N GLY A 39 2.72 -12.90 -13.96
CA GLY A 39 1.62 -13.45 -13.16
C GLY A 39 1.63 -13.02 -11.69
N MET A 40 2.76 -12.53 -11.18
CA MET A 40 2.89 -12.14 -9.76
C MET A 40 3.31 -10.68 -9.57
N CYS A 41 4.02 -10.06 -10.51
CA CYS A 41 4.46 -8.66 -10.47
C CYS A 41 5.02 -8.24 -9.09
N ASP A 42 4.72 -7.01 -8.66
CA ASP A 42 5.19 -6.45 -7.40
C ASP A 42 4.06 -6.40 -6.37
N ALA A 43 4.39 -6.65 -5.11
CA ALA A 43 3.50 -6.37 -3.97
C ALA A 43 4.15 -5.33 -3.06
N VAL A 44 3.37 -4.35 -2.60
CA VAL A 44 3.88 -3.22 -1.82
C VAL A 44 3.05 -3.01 -0.56
N TYR A 45 3.74 -2.86 0.56
CA TYR A 45 3.17 -2.36 1.80
C TYR A 45 3.61 -0.92 2.00
N PHE A 46 2.64 -0.03 2.18
CA PHE A 46 2.83 1.33 2.67
C PHE A 46 2.41 1.36 4.13
N ILE A 47 3.29 1.83 5.01
CA ILE A 47 3.14 1.70 6.46
C ILE A 47 3.31 3.07 7.11
N CYS A 48 2.36 3.44 7.95
CA CYS A 48 2.41 4.64 8.76
C CYS A 48 2.27 4.28 10.24
N LYS A 49 3.22 4.71 11.07
CA LYS A 49 3.18 4.49 12.52
C LYS A 49 2.06 5.32 13.18
N LYS A 50 1.30 4.70 14.10
CA LYS A 50 0.29 5.38 14.93
C LYS A 50 0.89 6.46 15.84
N SER A 51 2.17 6.33 16.18
CA SER A 51 2.93 7.34 16.96
C SER A 51 3.04 8.69 16.25
N GLN A 52 2.76 8.77 14.94
CA GLN A 52 2.69 10.04 14.20
C GLN A 52 1.42 10.85 14.51
N GLY A 53 0.51 10.32 15.34
CA GLY A 53 -0.66 11.05 15.85
C GLY A 53 -1.83 11.16 14.87
N LEU A 54 -1.83 10.32 13.82
CA LEU A 54 -2.91 10.27 12.84
C LEU A 54 -4.08 9.43 13.34
N ASN A 55 -5.29 9.78 12.91
CA ASN A 55 -6.44 8.88 12.98
C ASN A 55 -6.56 7.98 11.73
N SER A 56 -7.48 7.02 11.76
CA SER A 56 -7.66 6.03 10.70
C SER A 56 -7.98 6.64 9.33
N LEU A 57 -8.85 7.67 9.28
CA LEU A 57 -9.20 8.34 8.03
C LEU A 57 -8.00 9.13 7.47
N GLU A 58 -7.24 9.80 8.34
CA GLU A 58 -6.02 10.50 7.95
C GLU A 58 -5.01 9.54 7.35
N ALA A 59 -4.69 8.47 8.07
CA ALA A 59 -3.75 7.46 7.62
C ALA A 59 -4.20 6.79 6.31
N PHE A 60 -5.49 6.47 6.18
CA PHE A 60 -6.06 5.91 4.96
C PHE A 60 -5.82 6.81 3.74
N ILE A 61 -6.22 8.09 3.81
CA ILE A 61 -6.05 9.03 2.71
C ILE A 61 -4.56 9.25 2.39
N ILE A 62 -3.73 9.39 3.42
CA ILE A 62 -2.28 9.57 3.23
C ILE A 62 -1.66 8.37 2.52
N LEU A 63 -1.96 7.15 2.97
CA LEU A 63 -1.41 5.94 2.38
C LEU A 63 -1.85 5.74 0.93
N VAL A 64 -3.12 6.03 0.59
CA VAL A 64 -3.60 5.98 -0.80
C VAL A 64 -2.86 7.00 -1.68
N ILE A 65 -2.55 8.18 -1.14
CA ILE A 65 -1.81 9.20 -1.88
C ILE A 65 -0.36 8.80 -2.09
N HIS A 66 0.32 8.25 -1.08
CA HIS A 66 1.67 7.73 -1.22
C HIS A 66 1.73 6.57 -2.21
N LYS A 67 0.71 5.70 -2.22
CA LYS A 67 0.54 4.65 -3.24
C LYS A 67 0.45 5.24 -4.66
N LEU A 68 -0.38 6.27 -4.85
CA LEU A 68 -0.51 6.96 -6.15
C LEU A 68 0.83 7.53 -6.62
N HIS A 69 1.53 8.27 -5.76
CA HIS A 69 2.84 8.84 -6.11
C HIS A 69 3.86 7.75 -6.46
N PHE A 70 3.82 6.62 -5.76
CA PHE A 70 4.71 5.50 -6.04
C PHE A 70 4.47 4.91 -7.44
N TYR A 71 3.23 4.58 -7.80
CA TYR A 71 2.95 3.96 -9.10
C TYR A 71 3.03 4.92 -10.28
N GLU A 72 2.72 6.20 -10.06
CA GLU A 72 2.83 7.23 -11.10
C GLU A 72 4.23 7.84 -11.19
N GLU A 73 5.16 7.38 -10.35
CA GLU A 73 6.53 7.90 -10.23
C GLU A 73 6.60 9.42 -9.98
N TRP A 74 5.60 9.97 -9.28
CA TRP A 74 5.56 11.39 -8.93
C TRP A 74 6.39 11.67 -7.67
N ASP A 75 7.22 12.73 -7.72
CA ASP A 75 7.94 13.18 -6.54
C ASP A 75 6.98 13.87 -5.55
N ILE A 76 6.74 13.19 -4.42
CA ILE A 76 5.86 13.68 -3.36
C ILE A 76 6.40 14.93 -2.66
N LEU A 77 7.72 15.16 -2.69
CA LEU A 77 8.35 16.34 -2.10
C LEU A 77 8.23 17.57 -3.00
N GLU A 78 8.10 17.38 -4.31
CA GLU A 78 7.88 18.45 -5.29
C GLU A 78 6.39 18.77 -5.50
N THR A 79 5.50 17.96 -4.92
CA THR A 79 4.05 18.09 -5.11
C THR A 79 3.51 19.35 -4.45
N THR A 80 2.91 20.25 -5.24
CA THR A 80 2.34 21.51 -4.76
C THR A 80 0.90 21.35 -4.25
N THR A 81 0.37 22.38 -3.58
CA THR A 81 -1.05 22.42 -3.19
C THR A 81 -2.01 22.35 -4.40
N THR A 82 -1.61 22.91 -5.54
CA THR A 82 -2.40 22.83 -6.78
C THR A 82 -2.44 21.39 -7.30
N ASP A 83 -1.29 20.71 -7.27
CA ASP A 83 -1.19 19.31 -7.70
C ASP A 83 -2.03 18.42 -6.79
N LEU A 84 -1.97 18.61 -5.47
CA LEU A 84 -2.79 17.87 -4.52
C LEU A 84 -4.29 18.01 -4.79
N LYS A 85 -4.75 19.19 -5.21
CA LYS A 85 -6.15 19.39 -5.60
C LYS A 85 -6.49 18.59 -6.86
N ASN A 86 -5.62 18.60 -7.86
CA ASN A 86 -5.82 17.85 -9.10
C ASN A 86 -5.78 16.34 -8.83
N ILE A 87 -4.83 15.87 -8.02
CA ILE A 87 -4.74 14.48 -7.55
C ILE A 87 -6.03 14.07 -6.86
N PHE A 88 -6.58 14.94 -6.01
CA PHE A 88 -7.84 14.66 -5.35
C PHE A 88 -9.01 14.53 -6.33
N ASP A 89 -9.22 15.56 -7.16
CA ASP A 89 -10.40 15.68 -8.03
C ASP A 89 -10.37 14.65 -9.17
N ILE A 90 -9.19 14.28 -9.69
CA ILE A 90 -9.04 13.38 -10.85
C ILE A 90 -8.80 11.94 -10.42
N TRP A 91 -7.89 11.70 -9.47
CA TRP A 91 -7.38 10.36 -9.17
C TRP A 91 -8.02 9.77 -7.92
N LEU A 92 -7.87 10.43 -6.77
CA LEU A 92 -8.30 9.89 -5.48
C LEU A 92 -9.82 9.68 -5.46
N LEU A 93 -10.62 10.66 -5.89
CA LEU A 93 -12.08 10.49 -5.90
C LEU A 93 -12.50 9.32 -6.79
N SER A 94 -11.87 9.15 -7.96
CA SER A 94 -12.18 8.03 -8.86
C SER A 94 -11.84 6.67 -8.25
N ILE A 95 -10.70 6.55 -7.56
CA ILE A 95 -10.32 5.33 -6.83
C ILE A 95 -11.35 5.03 -5.74
N LEU A 96 -11.71 6.03 -4.95
CA LEU A 96 -12.67 5.86 -3.86
C LEU A 96 -14.07 5.51 -4.38
N GLU A 97 -14.49 6.04 -5.52
CA GLU A 97 -15.80 5.71 -6.11
C GLU A 97 -15.88 4.27 -6.65
N LYS A 98 -14.74 3.68 -7.01
CA LYS A 98 -14.65 2.28 -7.47
C LYS A 98 -14.40 1.29 -6.34
N ALA A 99 -13.94 1.76 -5.18
CA ALA A 99 -13.61 0.90 -4.06
C ALA A 99 -14.86 0.29 -3.41
N ASN A 100 -14.74 -0.98 -3.01
CA ASN A 100 -15.83 -1.74 -2.39
C ASN A 100 -16.03 -1.43 -0.89
N PHE A 101 -15.02 -0.89 -0.20
CA PHE A 101 -15.01 -0.66 1.25
C PHE A 101 -15.58 -1.84 2.07
N LYS A 102 -15.19 -3.07 1.72
CA LYS A 102 -15.65 -4.28 2.40
C LYS A 102 -14.86 -4.45 3.70
N LYS A 103 -15.56 -4.55 4.85
CA LYS A 103 -14.92 -4.97 6.11
C LYS A 103 -14.36 -6.38 5.97
N LEU A 104 -13.10 -6.56 6.36
CA LEU A 104 -12.41 -7.85 6.35
C LEU A 104 -12.12 -8.30 7.78
N THR A 105 -12.12 -9.61 7.98
CA THR A 105 -11.61 -10.26 9.18
C THR A 105 -10.08 -10.31 9.15
N GLU A 106 -9.45 -10.51 10.31
CA GLU A 106 -8.01 -10.75 10.41
C GLU A 106 -7.56 -11.91 9.51
N LEU A 107 -8.33 -13.01 9.51
CA LEU A 107 -8.05 -14.17 8.68
C LEU A 107 -8.09 -13.84 7.18
N GLU A 108 -9.09 -13.09 6.71
CA GLU A 108 -9.18 -12.68 5.30
C GLU A 108 -7.98 -11.82 4.88
N VAL A 109 -7.49 -10.91 5.74
CA VAL A 109 -6.29 -10.11 5.44
C VAL A 109 -5.05 -10.98 5.39
N GLN A 110 -4.88 -11.87 6.37
CA GLN A 110 -3.74 -12.77 6.43
C GLN A 110 -3.70 -13.70 5.22
N GLU A 111 -4.82 -14.34 4.89
CA GLU A 111 -4.92 -15.21 3.72
C GLU A 111 -4.52 -14.43 2.47
N GLN A 112 -5.20 -13.31 2.16
CA GLN A 112 -4.97 -12.54 0.93
C GLN A 112 -3.54 -12.03 0.79
N THR A 113 -2.94 -11.51 1.86
CA THR A 113 -1.60 -10.92 1.79
C THR A 113 -0.50 -11.97 1.81
N GLN A 114 -0.62 -13.01 2.64
CA GLN A 114 0.44 -13.99 2.83
C GLN A 114 0.64 -14.90 1.61
N TRP A 115 -0.43 -15.31 0.92
CA TRP A 115 -0.25 -16.16 -0.26
C TRP A 115 0.55 -15.41 -1.35
N ILE A 116 0.21 -14.15 -1.62
CA ILE A 116 0.91 -13.29 -2.60
C ILE A 116 2.39 -13.19 -2.24
N VAL A 117 2.67 -12.74 -1.01
CA VAL A 117 4.03 -12.54 -0.52
C VAL A 117 4.83 -13.84 -0.57
N TYR A 118 4.24 -14.96 -0.15
CA TYR A 118 4.88 -16.26 -0.17
C TYR A 118 5.28 -16.68 -1.59
N PHE A 119 4.39 -16.54 -2.58
CA PHE A 119 4.70 -16.90 -3.96
C PHE A 119 5.77 -15.98 -4.55
N ILE A 120 5.69 -14.68 -4.31
CA ILE A 120 6.72 -13.72 -4.74
C ILE A 120 8.08 -14.08 -4.13
N GLN A 121 8.15 -14.30 -2.82
CA GLN A 121 9.40 -14.69 -2.15
C GLN A 121 9.98 -15.98 -2.72
N LYS A 122 9.13 -16.97 -3.02
CA LYS A 122 9.55 -18.22 -3.65
C LYS A 122 10.12 -17.99 -5.06
N LEU A 123 9.52 -17.08 -5.84
CA LEU A 123 10.02 -16.70 -7.17
C LEU A 123 11.36 -15.96 -7.08
N ILE A 124 11.50 -14.98 -6.18
CA ILE A 124 12.76 -14.28 -5.92
C ILE A 124 13.87 -15.29 -5.60
N LYS A 125 13.60 -16.20 -4.66
CA LYS A 125 14.56 -17.24 -4.26
C LYS A 125 14.97 -18.15 -5.43
N LYS A 126 13.99 -18.64 -6.21
CA LYS A 126 14.27 -19.51 -7.36
C LYS A 126 15.19 -18.83 -8.38
N ASN A 127 15.08 -17.51 -8.52
CA ASN A 127 15.77 -16.76 -9.55
C ASN A 127 17.01 -16.00 -9.06
N GLN A 128 17.37 -16.06 -7.78
CA GLN A 128 18.51 -15.35 -7.19
C GLN A 128 19.86 -15.66 -7.86
N ASN A 129 19.99 -16.82 -8.51
CA ASN A 129 21.20 -17.24 -9.24
C ASN A 129 20.96 -17.41 -10.76
N ALA A 130 19.83 -16.93 -11.29
CA ALA A 130 19.49 -17.08 -12.69
C ALA A 130 20.32 -16.11 -13.57
N LYS A 131 21.15 -16.67 -14.46
CA LYS A 131 22.09 -15.88 -15.28
C LYS A 131 21.44 -15.05 -16.41
N ASN A 132 20.17 -15.33 -16.74
CA ASN A 132 19.44 -14.71 -17.86
C ASN A 132 18.10 -14.11 -17.43
N LEU A 133 17.96 -13.76 -16.15
CA LEU A 133 16.72 -13.17 -15.65
C LEU A 133 16.63 -11.71 -16.12
N LYS A 134 15.50 -11.35 -16.75
CA LYS A 134 15.21 -9.96 -17.12
C LYS A 134 15.18 -9.11 -15.85
N TYR A 135 15.94 -8.00 -15.85
CA TYR A 135 16.09 -7.09 -14.71
C TYR A 135 16.56 -7.79 -13.42
N SER A 136 17.50 -8.74 -13.53
CA SER A 136 18.01 -9.53 -12.40
C SER A 136 18.41 -8.71 -11.17
N ASP A 137 18.86 -7.48 -11.37
CA ASP A 137 19.28 -6.52 -10.35
C ASP A 137 18.13 -5.86 -9.59
N ARG A 138 16.88 -6.09 -10.01
CA ARG A 138 15.69 -5.45 -9.45
C ARG A 138 14.73 -6.42 -8.75
N TRP A 139 14.96 -7.73 -8.85
CA TRP A 139 14.22 -8.74 -8.09
C TRP A 139 14.71 -8.72 -6.65
N GLY A 140 13.79 -8.78 -5.69
CA GLY A 140 14.18 -8.78 -4.28
C GLY A 140 13.11 -8.24 -3.35
N ILE A 141 13.46 -8.15 -2.07
CA ILE A 141 12.68 -7.42 -1.08
C ILE A 141 13.41 -6.13 -0.79
N TYR A 142 12.71 -5.01 -0.80
CA TYR A 142 13.26 -3.69 -0.54
C TYR A 142 12.52 -3.04 0.62
N HIS A 143 13.27 -2.42 1.52
CA HIS A 143 12.74 -1.59 2.59
C HIS A 143 13.21 -0.16 2.35
N ASN A 144 12.27 0.75 2.08
CA ASN A 144 12.56 2.15 1.74
C ASN A 144 13.58 2.29 0.61
N GLY A 145 13.46 1.43 -0.41
CA GLY A 145 14.37 1.38 -1.57
C GLY A 145 15.71 0.68 -1.32
N VAL A 146 16.00 0.24 -0.10
CA VAL A 146 17.21 -0.53 0.23
C VAL A 146 16.91 -2.02 0.17
N GLU A 147 17.69 -2.76 -0.62
CA GLU A 147 17.54 -4.21 -0.73
C GLU A 147 17.80 -4.89 0.63
N VAL A 148 16.91 -5.80 1.00
CA VAL A 148 16.97 -6.59 2.22
C VAL A 148 17.59 -7.96 1.92
N THR A 149 18.66 -8.28 2.62
CA THR A 149 19.31 -9.60 2.55
C THR A 149 19.57 -10.19 3.94
N PRO A 150 19.41 -11.51 4.14
CA PRO A 150 18.86 -12.47 3.19
C PRO A 150 17.32 -12.43 3.13
N VAL A 151 16.76 -12.64 1.93
CA VAL A 151 15.30 -12.66 1.66
C VAL A 151 14.55 -13.62 2.58
N GLU A 152 15.17 -14.76 2.93
CA GLU A 152 14.56 -15.85 3.69
C GLU A 152 14.32 -15.52 5.16
N SER A 153 15.09 -14.59 5.73
CA SER A 153 14.94 -14.16 7.12
C SER A 153 14.10 -12.90 7.25
N PHE A 154 13.66 -12.31 6.13
CA PHE A 154 12.87 -11.09 6.20
C PHE A 154 11.50 -11.38 6.80
N THR A 155 11.22 -10.69 7.91
CA THR A 155 9.91 -10.67 8.55
C THR A 155 9.33 -9.28 8.38
N LEU A 156 8.08 -9.19 7.92
CA LEU A 156 7.38 -7.93 7.77
C LEU A 156 7.32 -7.22 9.15
N PRO A 157 7.84 -5.99 9.29
CA PRO A 157 8.02 -5.35 10.59
C PRO A 157 6.74 -4.64 11.07
N ILE A 158 5.62 -5.38 11.05
CA ILE A 158 4.31 -4.92 11.54
C ILE A 158 3.77 -5.92 12.55
N SER A 159 2.96 -5.45 13.50
CA SER A 159 2.24 -6.33 14.41
C SER A 159 1.24 -7.21 13.65
N SER A 160 1.11 -8.47 14.05
CA SER A 160 0.14 -9.42 13.47
C SER A 160 -1.28 -9.20 13.98
N ASP A 161 -1.45 -8.41 15.05
CA ASP A 161 -2.74 -8.17 15.72
C ASP A 161 -3.55 -7.11 14.98
N ILE A 162 -4.39 -7.56 14.04
CA ILE A 162 -5.22 -6.71 13.19
C ILE A 162 -6.48 -6.27 13.95
N LYS A 163 -6.66 -4.95 14.10
CA LYS A 163 -7.81 -4.35 14.79
C LYS A 163 -8.96 -4.00 13.86
N LEU A 164 -8.64 -3.61 12.64
CA LEU A 164 -9.59 -3.18 11.62
C LEU A 164 -9.01 -3.44 10.26
N ALA A 165 -9.83 -3.85 9.30
CA ALA A 165 -9.43 -4.03 7.92
C ALA A 165 -10.56 -3.72 6.94
N LEU A 166 -10.18 -3.12 5.81
CA LEU A 166 -11.04 -2.73 4.72
C LEU A 166 -10.40 -3.18 3.41
N GLY A 167 -11.08 -4.05 2.67
CA GLY A 167 -10.77 -4.35 1.28
C GLY A 167 -11.36 -3.27 0.38
N LEU A 168 -10.52 -2.63 -0.44
CA LEU A 168 -10.95 -1.70 -1.47
C LEU A 168 -11.17 -2.41 -2.80
N THR A 169 -10.19 -3.23 -3.19
CA THR A 169 -10.24 -4.09 -4.38
C THR A 169 -9.88 -5.50 -3.96
N ALA A 170 -10.60 -6.50 -4.47
CA ALA A 170 -10.41 -7.91 -4.15
C ALA A 170 -10.73 -8.76 -5.39
N ASP A 171 -10.08 -8.42 -6.49
CA ASP A 171 -10.16 -9.14 -7.75
C ASP A 171 -9.01 -10.15 -7.86
N TRP A 172 -9.13 -11.08 -8.80
CA TRP A 172 -8.14 -12.16 -8.96
C TRP A 172 -6.76 -11.66 -9.39
N ASN A 173 -6.69 -10.48 -10.01
CA ASN A 173 -5.49 -9.80 -10.49
C ASN A 173 -5.19 -8.48 -9.77
N GLU A 174 -5.98 -8.08 -8.77
CA GLU A 174 -5.78 -6.82 -8.04
C GLU A 174 -6.33 -6.94 -6.61
N ILE A 175 -5.47 -6.73 -5.61
CA ILE A 175 -5.82 -6.72 -4.21
C ILE A 175 -5.32 -5.43 -3.56
N GLU A 176 -6.25 -4.68 -2.96
CA GLU A 176 -5.95 -3.49 -2.19
C GLU A 176 -6.64 -3.54 -0.83
N ILE A 177 -5.84 -3.52 0.24
CA ILE A 177 -6.34 -3.66 1.62
C ILE A 177 -5.73 -2.58 2.48
N PHE A 178 -6.59 -1.81 3.16
CA PHE A 178 -6.20 -0.98 4.29
C PHE A 178 -6.48 -1.72 5.59
N TYR A 179 -5.53 -1.74 6.53
CA TYR A 179 -5.76 -2.31 7.85
C TYR A 179 -4.94 -1.62 8.94
N GLU A 180 -5.37 -1.85 10.17
CA GLU A 180 -4.78 -1.30 11.37
C GLU A 180 -4.26 -2.41 12.25
N THR A 181 -3.06 -2.20 12.80
CA THR A 181 -2.53 -3.00 13.89
C THR A 181 -2.58 -2.19 15.19
N SER A 182 -1.98 -2.72 16.26
CA SER A 182 -1.80 -1.96 17.50
C SER A 182 -0.91 -0.73 17.33
N ASP A 183 0.07 -0.78 16.42
CA ASP A 183 1.11 0.25 16.28
C ASP A 183 1.12 0.93 14.90
N ASP A 184 0.45 0.34 13.90
CA ASP A 184 0.58 0.71 12.50
C ASP A 184 -0.77 0.91 11.82
N TYR A 185 -0.77 1.79 10.82
CA TYR A 185 -1.70 1.81 9.71
C TYR A 185 -0.98 1.26 8.49
N VAL A 186 -1.62 0.34 7.76
CA VAL A 186 -0.99 -0.33 6.63
C VAL A 186 -1.93 -0.31 5.42
N PHE A 187 -1.35 -0.03 4.26
CA PHE A 187 -1.99 -0.19 2.97
C PHE A 187 -1.19 -1.20 2.16
N PHE A 188 -1.79 -2.36 1.89
CA PHE A 188 -1.25 -3.37 1.01
C PHE A 188 -1.83 -3.17 -0.40
N SER A 189 -0.96 -3.18 -1.40
CA SER A 189 -1.32 -3.08 -2.82
C SER A 189 -0.57 -4.14 -3.60
N TRP A 190 -1.31 -4.90 -4.39
CA TRP A 190 -0.78 -5.87 -5.33
C TRP A 190 -1.67 -5.92 -6.56
N PHE A 191 -1.08 -5.97 -7.74
CA PHE A 191 -1.80 -6.25 -8.97
C PHE A 191 -0.89 -6.93 -9.98
N THR A 192 -1.50 -7.63 -10.93
CA THR A 192 -0.81 -8.19 -12.09
C THR A 192 -1.05 -7.31 -13.32
N GLY A 193 -0.22 -7.45 -14.35
CA GLY A 193 -0.38 -6.72 -15.62
C GLY A 193 -1.43 -7.32 -16.57
N ALA A 194 -2.30 -8.22 -16.11
CA ALA A 194 -3.22 -9.02 -16.91
C ALA A 194 -4.62 -8.39 -17.08
#